data_AF-K2CNP1-F1
#
_entry.id   AF-K2CNP1-F1
#
_cell.length_a   1.000
_cell.length_b   1.000
_cell.length_c   1.000
_cell.angle_alpha   90.00
_cell.angle_beta   90.00
_cell.angle_gamma   90.00
#
_symmetry.space_group_name_H-M   'P 1'
#
loop_
_entity.id
_entity.type
_entity.pdbx_description
1 polymer ?
#
loop_
_entity_poly.entity_id
_entity_poly.type
_entity_poly.pdbx_seq_one_letter_code
_entity_poly.pdbx_strand_id
1 'polypeptide(L)' 'MAVEAKCGRAKISSGLVWFCEKYNFKGVQVVKDLKREQTVGRIDLVDAERFLKELYI' A
#
# COMPACT_ATOMS: atom_id res chain seq x y z
N MET A 1 -10.77 2.20 3.58
CA MET A 1 -9.32 1.98 3.35
C MET A 1 -9.01 2.44 1.94
N ALA A 2 -7.94 3.21 1.74
CA ALA A 2 -7.47 3.60 0.41
C ALA A 2 -6.43 2.60 -0.08
N VAL A 3 -6.52 2.15 -1.33
CA VAL A 3 -5.60 1.16 -1.90
C VAL A 3 -4.97 1.72 -3.17
N GLU A 4 -3.66 1.67 -3.27
CA GLU A 4 -2.90 2.01 -4.48
C GLU A 4 -2.02 0.82 -4.88
N ALA A 5 -1.99 0.46 -6.16
CA ALA A 5 -1.15 -0.61 -6.68
C ALA A 5 0.01 -0.07 -7.55
N LYS A 6 1.20 -0.65 -7.42
CA LYS A 6 2.40 -0.28 -8.19
C LYS A 6 3.17 -1.49 -8.71
N CYS A 7 3.75 -1.36 -9.91
CA CYS A 7 4.51 -2.42 -10.56
C CYS A 7 6.00 -2.49 -10.21
N GLY A 8 6.59 -1.56 -9.45
CA GLY A 8 8.05 -1.63 -9.23
C GLY A 8 8.73 -0.50 -8.44
N ARG A 9 8.06 0.10 -7.44
CA ARG A 9 8.71 1.05 -6.52
C ARG A 9 8.19 0.85 -5.10
N ALA A 10 9.08 0.50 -4.18
CA ALA A 10 8.78 0.43 -2.75
C ALA A 10 8.63 1.82 -2.09
N LYS A 11 8.82 2.92 -2.84
CA LYS A 11 8.55 4.26 -2.32
C LYS A 11 7.04 4.50 -2.27
N ILE A 12 6.58 4.99 -1.13
CA ILE A 12 5.19 5.37 -0.91
C ILE A 12 4.84 6.54 -1.84
N SER A 13 3.66 6.46 -2.43
CA SER A 13 3.05 7.51 -3.23
C SER A 13 2.73 8.73 -2.39
N SER A 14 3.22 9.90 -2.79
CA SER A 14 2.86 11.16 -2.13
C SER A 14 1.36 11.45 -2.23
N GLY A 15 0.71 11.01 -3.31
CA GLY A 15 -0.74 11.12 -3.47
C GLY A 15 -1.50 10.29 -2.45
N LEU A 16 -1.07 9.05 -2.20
CA LEU A 16 -1.64 8.19 -1.17
C LEU A 16 -1.44 8.77 0.23
N VAL A 17 -0.25 9.29 0.52
CA VAL A 17 0.04 9.98 1.80
C VAL A 17 -0.92 11.13 1.99
N TRP A 18 -0.99 12.05 1.03
CA TRP A 18 -1.86 13.21 1.10
C TRP A 18 -3.33 12.84 1.30
N PHE A 19 -3.83 11.84 0.55
CA PHE A 19 -5.21 11.40 0.67
C PHE A 19 -5.50 10.80 2.05
N CYS A 20 -4.62 9.92 2.55
CA CYS A 20 -4.79 9.28 3.84
C CYS A 20 -4.72 10.29 5.00
N GLU A 21 -3.83 11.28 4.93
CA GLU A 21 -3.73 12.36 5.91
C GLU A 21 -4.96 13.28 5.87
N LYS A 22 -5.33 13.75 4.68
CA LYS A 22 -6.44 14.69 4.50
C LYS A 22 -7.78 14.14 4.99
N TYR A 23 -8.04 12.87 4.72
CA TYR A 23 -9.31 12.22 5.04
C TYR A 23 -9.23 11.30 6.26
N ASN A 24 -8.11 11.31 6.99
CA ASN A 24 -7.89 10.48 8.19
C ASN A 24 -8.15 8.97 7.95
N PHE A 25 -7.79 8.46 6.77
CA PHE A 25 -7.97 7.07 6.39
C PHE A 25 -6.68 6.26 6.51
N LYS A 26 -6.82 4.95 6.76
CA LYS A 26 -5.74 3.98 6.59
C LYS A 26 -5.50 3.69 5.11
N GLY A 27 -4.24 3.68 4.70
CA GLY A 27 -3.81 3.41 3.32
C GLY A 27 -3.06 2.09 3.19
N VAL A 28 -3.17 1.47 2.02
CA VAL A 28 -2.39 0.29 1.64
C VAL A 28 -1.78 0.56 0.27
N GLN A 29 -0.46 0.43 0.17
CA GLN A 29 0.24 0.43 -1.11
C GLN A 29 0.69 -0.99 -1.44
N VAL A 30 0.06 -1.56 -2.46
CA VAL A 30 0.33 -2.90 -2.98
C VAL A 30 1.45 -2.79 -4.00
N VAL A 31 2.57 -3.47 -3.78
CA VAL A 31 3.76 -3.36 -4.64
C VAL A 31 4.14 -4.73 -5.17
N LYS A 32 4.29 -4.84 -6.49
CA LYS A 32 4.85 -6.03 -7.13
C LYS A 32 6.34 -6.16 -6.78
N ASP A 33 6.78 -7.38 -6.47
CA ASP A 33 8.17 -7.73 -6.13
C ASP A 33 8.68 -6.98 -4.88
N LEU A 34 7.82 -6.83 -3.87
CA LEU A 34 8.19 -6.15 -2.63
C LEU A 34 9.09 -7.05 -1.78
N LYS A 35 10.34 -6.62 -1.56
CA LYS A 35 11.31 -7.39 -0.76
C LYS A 35 10.90 -7.56 0.71
N ARG A 36 10.22 -6.56 1.28
CA ARG A 36 9.82 -6.54 2.70
C ARG A 36 8.60 -5.67 2.88
N GLU A 37 7.58 -6.23 3.52
CA GLU A 37 6.42 -5.48 3.99
C GLU A 37 6.80 -4.58 5.16
N GLN A 38 6.21 -3.40 5.21
CA GLN A 38 6.46 -2.43 6.27
C GLN A 38 5.31 -1.45 6.38
N THR A 39 5.17 -0.87 7.56
CA THR A 39 4.24 0.24 7.81
C THR A 39 5.04 1.52 7.94
N VAL A 40 4.62 2.57 7.24
CA VAL A 40 5.19 3.92 7.38
C VAL A 40 4.05 4.88 7.66
N GLY A 41 4.01 5.41 8.89
CA GLY A 41 2.87 6.20 9.35
C GLY A 41 1.58 5.37 9.33
N ARG A 42 0.64 5.75 8.47
CA ARG A 42 -0.68 5.10 8.31
C ARG A 42 -0.82 4.28 7.03
N ILE A 43 0.30 4.06 6.33
CA ILE A 43 0.33 3.34 5.07
C ILE A 43 1.08 2.04 5.26
N ASP A 44 0.41 0.94 4.96
CA ASP A 44 1.02 -0.38 4.88
C ASP A 44 1.52 -0.62 3.47
N LEU A 45 2.80 -0.96 3.31
CA LEU A 45 3.34 -1.51 2.07
C LEU A 45 3.27 -3.02 2.15
N VAL A 46 2.51 -3.62 1.23
CA VAL A 46 2.23 -5.05 1.19
C VAL A 46 2.64 -5.64 -0.14
N ASP A 47 3.03 -6.91 -0.12
CA ASP A 47 3.35 -7.63 -1.34
C ASP A 47 2.07 -7.89 -2.17
N ALA A 48 2.19 -7.73 -3.48
CA ALA A 48 1.05 -7.88 -4.38
C ALA A 48 0.51 -9.30 -4.46
N GLU A 49 1.37 -10.32 -4.46
CA GLU A 49 0.93 -11.71 -4.54
C GLU A 49 0.16 -12.10 -3.28
N ARG A 50 0.69 -11.72 -2.11
CA ARG A 50 0.01 -11.95 -0.83
C ARG A 50 -1.32 -11.21 -0.76
N PHE A 51 -1.34 -9.92 -1.07
CA PHE A 51 -2.55 -9.09 -1.00
C PHE A 51 -3.66 -9.61 -1.91
N LEU A 52 -3.32 -10.04 -3.14
CA LEU A 52 -4.29 -10.61 -4.06
C LEU A 52 -4.83 -11.96 -3.56
N LYS A 53 -4.00 -12.83 -2.98
CA LYS A 53 -4.48 -14.10 -2.39
C LYS A 53 -5.49 -13.88 -1.26
N GLU A 54 -5.28 -12.87 -0.43
CA GLU A 54 -6.20 -12.51 0.66
C GLU A 54 -7.50 -11.83 0.17
N LEU A 55 -7.51 -11.25 -1.04
CA LEU A 55 -8.69 -10.61 -1.63
C LEU A 55 -9.73 -11.60 -2.17
N TYR A 56 -9.29 -12.77 -2.63
CA TYR A 56 -10.13 -13.79 -3.26
C TYR A 56 -10.44 -14.96 -2.31
N ILE A 57 -10.62 -14.68 -1.01
CA ILE A 57 -11.25 -15.65 -0.10
C ILE A 57 -12.53 -16.19 -0.73
#